data_AF-A0A1M5QH44-F1
#
_entry.id   AF-A0A1M5QH44-F1
#
_cell.length_a   1.000
_cell.length_b   1.000
_cell.length_c   1.000
_cell.angle_alpha   90.00
_cell.angle_beta   90.00
_cell.angle_gamma   90.00
#
_symmetry.space_group_name_H-M   'P 1'
#
loop_
_entity.id
_entity.type
_entity.pdbx_description
1 polymer ?
#
loop_
_entity_poly.entity_id
_entity_poly.type
_entity_poly.pdbx_seq_one_letter_code
_entity_poly.pdbx_strand_id
1 'polypeptide(L)'
;MPKQLPAELERVREAARRALGPVLPVSKSTSADQNLLFDAQRSEASRDLPPYYLIYFVLVDLLGFKNLGQFEKLSWSVPVDYHGRAFLIEHRKFGVGVFVRNPEADEEDAKEIVKYIKKAIKTAEPYFDWLADEALQSSKLNVVNNSAALHHRFTFFQSEYEKKAEEAERRKDERIVKKGNGWESVSRPSFGLRIEAGWLALAAIESFFSWTEHIFIHIAILRSKVTTGVGIAQLARADWSEKFKASFDLTDPVSKEFYDKLIELRQTLRNFVAHGAFGKDGEAFEFHSGAGAVPLMLPHRATKRRVRMTERLSFDDATALSTIKSFLTHLWSGPRAPAKLYIHESQLPVILTRVSDGSYSRAMLSIDEMTTLIDYLSHQFDRAANMDW
;
A
#
# COMPACT_ATOMS: atom_id res chain seq x y z
N MET A 1 20.20 -5.35 26.20
CA MET A 1 19.51 -5.59 27.48
C MET A 1 18.03 -5.72 27.21
N PRO A 2 17.31 -6.68 27.81
CA PRO A 2 15.87 -6.81 27.61
C PRO A 2 15.17 -5.53 28.05
N LYS A 3 14.26 -5.04 27.21
CA LYS A 3 13.45 -3.84 27.50
C LYS A 3 12.58 -4.13 28.72
N GLN A 4 12.50 -3.19 29.66
CA GLN A 4 11.65 -3.37 30.84
C GLN A 4 10.19 -3.41 30.38
N LEU A 5 9.54 -4.57 30.52
CA LEU A 5 8.16 -4.74 30.11
C LEU A 5 7.22 -4.05 31.11
N PRO A 6 6.11 -3.46 30.64
CA PRO A 6 4.99 -3.10 31.50
C PRO A 6 4.53 -4.30 32.34
N ALA A 7 4.16 -4.06 33.59
CA ALA A 7 3.76 -5.11 34.54
C ALA A 7 2.58 -5.97 34.04
N GLU A 8 1.69 -5.37 33.24
CA GLU A 8 0.56 -6.06 32.61
C GLU A 8 0.98 -7.11 31.56
N LEU A 9 2.12 -6.93 30.90
CA LEU A 9 2.65 -7.85 29.89
C LEU A 9 3.45 -9.01 30.49
N GLU A 10 3.79 -8.96 31.78
CA GLU A 10 4.43 -10.10 32.46
C GLU A 10 3.54 -11.35 32.44
N ARG A 11 2.21 -11.17 32.52
CA ARG A 11 1.26 -12.28 32.37
C ARG A 11 1.30 -12.89 30.97
N VAL A 12 1.49 -12.06 29.94
CA VAL A 12 1.62 -12.48 28.55
C VAL A 12 2.93 -13.24 28.34
N ARG A 13 4.04 -12.74 28.91
CA ARG A 13 5.34 -13.42 28.91
C ARG A 13 5.23 -14.82 29.51
N GLU A 14 4.66 -14.96 30.70
CA GLU A 14 4.50 -16.26 31.35
C GLU A 14 3.56 -17.20 30.58
N ALA A 15 2.49 -16.68 29.99
CA ALA A 15 1.60 -17.47 29.14
C ALA A 15 2.32 -17.97 27.87
N ALA A 16 3.07 -17.11 27.18
CA ALA A 16 3.86 -17.47 26.01
C ALA A 16 4.95 -18.49 26.35
N ARG A 17 5.62 -18.34 27.51
CA ARG A 17 6.60 -19.32 28.01
C ARG A 17 5.98 -20.69 28.23
N ARG A 18 4.80 -20.77 28.87
CA ARG A 18 4.08 -22.04 29.02
C ARG A 18 3.65 -22.63 27.69
N ALA A 19 3.27 -21.78 26.72
CA ALA A 19 2.85 -22.22 25.40
C ALA A 19 3.99 -22.79 24.54
N LEU A 20 5.25 -22.40 24.79
CA LEU A 20 6.44 -23.04 24.19
C LEU A 20 6.66 -24.49 24.69
N GLY A 21 6.04 -24.88 25.80
CA GLY A 21 6.10 -26.23 26.34
C GLY A 21 7.55 -26.72 26.54
N PRO A 22 7.97 -27.81 25.87
CA PRO A 22 9.30 -28.38 25.99
C PRO A 22 10.41 -27.61 25.25
N VAL A 23 10.08 -26.56 24.48
CA VAL A 23 11.09 -25.72 23.81
C VAL A 23 11.66 -24.73 24.81
N LEU A 24 12.91 -24.92 25.21
CA LEU A 24 13.57 -24.18 26.28
C LEU A 24 14.78 -23.40 25.75
N PRO A 25 15.25 -22.36 26.46
CA PRO A 25 16.55 -21.77 26.15
C PRO A 25 17.65 -22.79 26.44
N VAL A 26 18.69 -22.82 25.60
CA VAL A 26 19.83 -23.72 25.80
C VAL A 26 20.51 -23.49 27.15
N SER A 27 20.99 -24.57 27.76
CA SER A 27 21.67 -24.57 29.04
C SER A 27 22.92 -25.45 29.00
N LYS A 28 23.66 -25.52 30.11
CA LYS A 28 24.86 -26.38 30.22
C LYS A 28 24.56 -27.87 30.06
N SER A 29 23.31 -28.30 30.28
CA SER A 29 22.89 -29.69 30.11
C SER A 29 22.39 -30.00 28.69
N THR A 30 22.28 -28.99 27.81
CA THR A 30 21.85 -29.19 26.43
C THR A 30 23.00 -29.81 25.63
N SER A 31 22.76 -30.99 25.05
CA SER A 31 23.68 -31.65 24.15
C SER A 31 23.64 -30.98 22.77
N ALA A 32 24.80 -30.57 22.26
CA ALA A 32 24.95 -29.99 20.93
C ALA A 32 26.10 -30.68 20.18
N ASP A 33 25.90 -30.94 18.89
CA ASP A 33 27.00 -31.33 17.98
C ASP A 33 28.01 -30.18 17.89
N GLN A 34 29.31 -30.49 17.90
CA GLN A 34 30.39 -29.50 17.88
C GLN A 34 30.31 -28.57 16.65
N ASN A 35 29.77 -29.05 15.53
CA ASN A 35 29.66 -28.32 14.28
C ASN A 35 28.23 -27.87 13.96
N LEU A 36 27.28 -27.94 14.92
CA LEU A 36 25.88 -27.57 14.68
C LEU A 36 25.74 -26.16 14.09
N LEU A 37 26.55 -25.21 14.55
CA LEU A 37 26.50 -23.82 14.05
C LEU A 37 26.94 -23.66 12.60
N PHE A 38 27.72 -24.60 12.05
CA PHE A 38 28.31 -24.50 10.71
C PHE A 38 27.66 -25.45 9.71
N ASP A 39 27.26 -26.64 10.16
CA ASP A 39 26.79 -27.70 9.28
C ASP A 39 25.28 -27.96 9.36
N ALA A 40 24.53 -27.20 10.16
CA ALA A 40 23.09 -27.43 10.29
C ALA A 40 22.35 -27.14 8.97
N GLN A 41 21.44 -28.06 8.65
CA GLN A 41 20.60 -28.02 7.45
C GLN A 41 19.18 -27.62 7.85
N ARG A 42 18.48 -26.94 6.94
CA ARG A 42 17.11 -26.51 7.17
C ARG A 42 16.18 -27.74 7.13
N SER A 43 15.36 -27.91 8.16
CA SER A 43 14.27 -28.90 8.19
C SER A 43 13.10 -28.47 7.30
N GLU A 44 12.37 -29.44 6.72
CA GLU A 44 11.20 -29.18 5.87
C GLU A 44 10.05 -28.52 6.66
N ALA A 45 9.91 -28.84 7.95
CA ALA A 45 8.97 -28.21 8.88
C ALA A 45 9.09 -26.68 8.94
N SER A 46 10.25 -26.12 8.56
CA SER A 46 10.48 -24.68 8.49
C SER A 46 9.46 -23.93 7.63
N ARG A 47 8.84 -24.58 6.64
CA ARG A 47 7.82 -23.97 5.78
C ARG A 47 6.57 -23.53 6.54
N ASP A 48 6.31 -24.13 7.69
CA ASP A 48 5.15 -23.83 8.54
C ASP A 48 5.43 -22.77 9.62
N LEU A 49 6.65 -22.24 9.68
CA LEU A 49 7.02 -21.18 10.61
C LEU A 49 6.32 -19.86 10.27
N PRO A 50 5.88 -19.10 11.29
CA PRO A 50 5.41 -17.73 11.09
C PRO A 50 6.51 -16.79 10.56
N PRO A 51 6.14 -15.56 10.15
CA PRO A 51 7.11 -14.55 9.75
C PRO A 51 8.23 -14.35 10.78
N TYR A 52 9.45 -14.17 10.28
CA TYR A 52 10.68 -14.11 11.08
C TYR A 52 10.60 -13.11 12.25
N TYR A 53 9.98 -11.95 12.05
CA TYR A 53 9.89 -10.90 13.07
C TYR A 53 9.03 -11.31 14.27
N LEU A 54 7.96 -12.09 14.08
CA LEU A 54 7.13 -12.59 15.20
C LEU A 54 7.91 -13.57 16.06
N ILE A 55 8.70 -14.44 15.42
CA ILE A 55 9.58 -15.39 16.10
C ILE A 55 10.64 -14.64 16.91
N TYR A 56 11.28 -13.65 16.30
CA TYR A 56 12.28 -12.81 16.97
C TYR A 56 11.68 -12.11 18.19
N PHE A 57 10.54 -11.43 18.04
CA PHE A 57 9.89 -10.71 19.12
C PHE A 57 9.47 -11.61 20.28
N VAL A 58 9.02 -12.85 20.01
CA VAL A 58 8.66 -13.79 21.07
C VAL A 58 9.89 -14.37 21.75
N LEU A 59 10.80 -14.98 20.98
CA LEU A 59 11.92 -15.70 21.58
C LEU A 59 12.92 -14.74 22.21
N VAL A 60 13.32 -13.70 21.49
CA VAL A 60 14.39 -12.79 21.92
C VAL A 60 13.84 -11.70 22.83
N ASP A 61 12.89 -10.90 22.37
CA ASP A 61 12.49 -9.68 23.09
C ASP A 61 11.55 -9.97 24.28
N LEU A 62 10.53 -10.82 24.09
CA LEU A 62 9.57 -11.15 25.14
C LEU A 62 10.16 -12.16 26.14
N LEU A 63 10.73 -13.27 25.64
CA LEU A 63 11.15 -14.41 26.47
C LEU A 63 12.65 -14.40 26.83
N GLY A 64 13.46 -13.54 26.22
CA GLY A 64 14.86 -13.36 26.59
C GLY A 64 15.80 -14.48 26.14
N PHE A 65 15.47 -15.23 25.10
CA PHE A 65 16.37 -16.23 24.53
C PHE A 65 17.60 -15.54 23.94
N LYS A 66 18.74 -16.22 24.01
CA LYS A 66 20.00 -15.69 23.51
C LYS A 66 19.98 -15.64 21.97
N ASN A 67 20.11 -14.45 21.42
CA ASN A 67 20.45 -14.25 20.00
C ASN A 67 21.98 -14.26 19.84
N LEU A 68 22.52 -15.15 19.00
CA LEU A 68 23.95 -15.22 18.68
C LEU A 68 24.42 -14.09 17.74
N GLY A 69 23.50 -13.35 17.14
CA GLY A 69 23.78 -12.17 16.33
C GLY A 69 23.88 -12.45 14.83
N GLN A 70 24.51 -11.51 14.14
CA GLN A 70 24.67 -11.49 12.69
C GLN A 70 25.94 -12.25 12.26
N PHE A 71 25.85 -12.94 11.13
CA PHE A 71 26.98 -13.58 10.45
C PHE A 71 26.73 -13.58 8.93
N GLU A 72 27.67 -14.10 8.13
CA GLU A 72 27.54 -14.21 6.67
C GLU A 72 26.18 -14.83 6.29
N LYS A 73 25.32 -14.05 5.62
CA LYS A 73 23.96 -14.42 5.20
C LYS A 73 23.01 -14.83 6.33
N LEU A 74 23.31 -14.45 7.57
CA LEU A 74 22.55 -14.75 8.78
C LEU A 74 22.23 -13.45 9.54
N SER A 75 20.95 -13.16 9.73
CA SER A 75 20.48 -11.95 10.43
C SER A 75 20.43 -12.14 11.95
N TRP A 76 19.98 -13.30 12.40
CA TRP A 76 19.96 -13.69 13.81
C TRP A 76 19.85 -15.21 13.93
N SER A 77 20.36 -15.74 15.04
CA SER A 77 20.32 -17.17 15.36
C SER A 77 20.00 -17.36 16.84
N VAL A 78 18.98 -18.16 17.11
CA VAL A 78 18.47 -18.45 18.45
C VAL A 78 18.58 -19.95 18.70
N PRO A 79 19.58 -20.40 19.48
CA PRO A 79 19.66 -21.78 19.92
C PRO A 79 18.53 -22.10 20.90
N VAL A 80 17.89 -23.24 20.70
CA VAL A 80 16.85 -23.78 21.58
C VAL A 80 17.20 -25.20 22.00
N ASP A 81 16.79 -25.57 23.21
CA ASP A 81 16.79 -26.95 23.70
C ASP A 81 15.41 -27.55 23.45
N TYR A 82 15.40 -28.74 22.88
CA TYR A 82 14.22 -29.59 22.83
C TYR A 82 14.62 -31.00 23.28
N HIS A 83 14.05 -31.42 24.41
CA HIS A 83 14.36 -32.71 25.07
C HIS A 83 15.86 -32.96 25.29
N GLY A 84 16.61 -31.92 25.70
CA GLY A 84 18.04 -32.00 26.00
C GLY A 84 18.94 -31.92 24.77
N ARG A 85 18.39 -31.71 23.56
CA ARG A 85 19.14 -31.58 22.31
C ARG A 85 19.04 -30.16 21.77
N ALA A 86 20.14 -29.65 21.23
CA ALA A 86 20.19 -28.31 20.63
C ALA A 86 19.62 -28.29 19.20
N PHE A 87 18.81 -27.27 18.93
CA PHE A 87 18.30 -26.89 17.61
C PHE A 87 18.57 -25.40 17.40
N LEU A 88 18.62 -24.96 16.14
CA LEU A 88 18.82 -23.54 15.81
C LEU A 88 17.59 -22.97 15.12
N ILE A 89 17.07 -21.86 15.63
CA ILE A 89 16.03 -21.07 14.96
C ILE A 89 16.71 -19.85 14.37
N GLU A 90 16.74 -19.74 13.04
CA GLU A 90 17.57 -18.75 12.38
C GLU A 90 16.85 -18.05 11.23
N HIS A 91 17.12 -16.77 11.06
CA HIS A 91 16.75 -16.00 9.87
C HIS A 91 17.96 -15.82 8.98
N ARG A 92 18.01 -16.58 7.87
CA ARG A 92 19.05 -16.50 6.84
C ARG A 92 18.52 -15.77 5.60
N LYS A 93 19.38 -15.49 4.61
CA LYS A 93 19.03 -14.79 3.35
C LYS A 93 17.77 -15.36 2.69
N PHE A 94 17.57 -16.67 2.76
CA PHE A 94 16.42 -17.38 2.18
C PHE A 94 15.30 -17.66 3.19
N GLY A 95 15.13 -16.79 4.19
CA GLY A 95 14.05 -16.86 5.17
C GLY A 95 14.43 -17.57 6.47
N VAL A 96 13.42 -17.65 7.34
CA VAL A 96 13.53 -18.26 8.67
C VAL A 96 13.42 -19.79 8.59
N GLY A 97 14.08 -20.50 9.49
CA GLY A 97 14.00 -21.95 9.56
C GLY A 97 14.39 -22.54 10.91
N VAL A 98 13.99 -23.79 11.11
CA VAL A 98 14.58 -24.69 12.10
C VAL A 98 15.75 -25.40 11.43
N PHE A 99 16.94 -25.26 11.98
CA PHE A 99 18.16 -25.85 11.47
C PHE A 99 18.61 -26.96 12.42
N VAL A 100 18.81 -28.13 11.81
CA VAL A 100 19.07 -29.41 12.49
C VAL A 100 20.30 -30.07 11.89
N ARG A 101 20.89 -31.03 12.61
CA ARG A 101 22.08 -31.73 12.13
C ARG A 101 21.72 -32.75 11.05
N ASN A 102 20.68 -33.54 11.29
CA ASN A 102 20.22 -34.57 10.37
C ASN A 102 18.72 -34.36 10.07
N PRO A 103 18.36 -33.70 8.95
CA PRO A 103 16.97 -33.44 8.60
C PRO A 103 16.09 -34.69 8.64
N GLU A 104 16.55 -35.84 8.18
CA GLU A 104 15.73 -37.06 8.16
C GLU A 104 15.42 -37.58 9.57
N ALA A 105 16.39 -37.53 10.48
CA ALA A 105 16.24 -38.04 11.84
C ALA A 105 15.58 -37.02 12.78
N ASP A 106 15.73 -35.73 12.52
CA ASP A 106 15.30 -34.65 13.41
C ASP A 106 14.00 -33.95 12.96
N GLU A 107 13.39 -34.39 11.85
CA GLU A 107 12.22 -33.73 11.25
C GLU A 107 10.99 -33.70 12.18
N GLU A 108 10.69 -34.80 12.87
CA GLU A 108 9.53 -34.85 13.78
C GLU A 108 9.68 -33.92 14.98
N ASP A 109 10.90 -33.82 15.52
CA ASP A 109 11.21 -32.86 16.58
C ASP A 109 11.12 -31.42 16.06
N ALA A 110 11.61 -31.17 14.85
CA ALA A 110 11.48 -29.86 14.22
C ALA A 110 9.99 -29.46 14.02
N LYS A 111 9.13 -30.38 13.60
CA LYS A 111 7.67 -30.14 13.49
C LYS A 111 7.04 -29.77 14.82
N GLU A 112 7.38 -30.47 15.89
CA GLU A 112 6.87 -30.15 17.22
C GLU A 112 7.41 -28.80 17.72
N ILE A 113 8.68 -28.49 17.50
CA ILE A 113 9.25 -27.16 17.80
C ILE A 113 8.46 -26.06 17.08
N VAL A 114 8.21 -26.21 15.78
CA VAL A 114 7.42 -25.25 14.99
C VAL A 114 6.02 -25.06 15.58
N LYS A 115 5.35 -26.16 15.94
CA LYS A 115 4.01 -26.13 16.56
C LYS A 115 4.00 -25.40 17.89
N TYR A 116 5.00 -25.59 18.75
CA TYR A 116 5.13 -24.85 20.01
C TYR A 116 5.42 -23.37 19.79
N ILE A 117 6.30 -23.01 18.84
CA ILE A 117 6.56 -21.62 18.46
C ILE A 117 5.27 -20.93 17.99
N LYS A 118 4.47 -21.58 17.15
CA LYS A 118 3.17 -21.04 16.69
C LYS A 118 2.20 -20.79 17.84
N LYS A 119 2.13 -21.71 18.82
CA LYS A 119 1.31 -21.55 20.02
C LYS A 119 1.77 -20.36 20.86
N ALA A 120 3.08 -20.20 21.05
CA ALA A 120 3.64 -19.09 21.80
C ALA A 120 3.38 -17.74 21.11
N ILE A 121 3.55 -17.67 19.79
CA ILE A 121 3.22 -16.49 18.98
C ILE A 121 1.75 -16.12 19.11
N LYS A 122 0.83 -17.08 18.98
CA LYS A 122 -0.61 -16.82 19.17
C LYS A 122 -0.91 -16.29 20.58
N THR A 123 -0.21 -16.79 21.59
CA THR A 123 -0.39 -16.35 22.98
C THR A 123 0.19 -14.95 23.23
N ALA A 124 1.21 -14.56 22.47
CA ALA A 124 1.89 -13.27 22.57
C ALA A 124 1.20 -12.13 21.78
N GLU A 125 0.02 -12.35 21.20
CA GLU A 125 -0.71 -11.34 20.42
C GLU A 125 -0.85 -9.98 21.14
N PRO A 126 -1.24 -9.90 22.43
CA PRO A 126 -1.31 -8.62 23.14
C PRO A 126 0.03 -7.88 23.26
N TYR A 127 1.15 -8.61 23.26
CA TYR A 127 2.48 -8.00 23.26
C TYR A 127 2.81 -7.38 21.89
N PHE A 128 2.34 -7.98 20.79
CA PHE A 128 2.53 -7.40 19.45
C PHE A 128 1.69 -6.13 19.26
N ASP A 129 0.46 -6.11 19.77
CA ASP A 129 -0.37 -4.90 19.76
C ASP A 129 0.32 -3.74 20.50
N TRP A 130 0.86 -4.02 21.69
CA TRP A 130 1.63 -3.05 22.45
C TRP A 130 2.89 -2.57 21.70
N LEU A 131 3.64 -3.48 21.06
CA LEU A 131 4.80 -3.10 20.23
C LEU A 131 4.40 -2.21 19.06
N ALA A 132 3.28 -2.50 18.40
CA ALA A 132 2.77 -1.71 17.29
C ALA A 132 2.38 -0.30 17.74
N ASP A 133 1.70 -0.19 18.88
CA ASP A 133 1.36 1.10 19.48
C ASP A 133 2.60 1.90 19.87
N GLU A 134 3.61 1.25 20.49
CA GLU A 134 4.86 1.93 20.84
C GLU A 134 5.62 2.41 19.60
N ALA A 135 5.68 1.61 18.54
CA ALA A 135 6.31 2.00 17.28
C ALA A 135 5.59 3.21 16.65
N LEU A 136 4.26 3.24 16.72
CA LEU A 136 3.45 4.35 16.25
C LEU A 136 3.71 5.64 17.06
N GLN A 137 3.72 5.54 18.40
CA GLN A 137 3.95 6.68 19.29
C GLN A 137 5.39 7.21 19.19
N SER A 138 6.37 6.32 19.10
CA SER A 138 7.79 6.67 19.00
C SER A 138 8.21 7.10 17.59
N SER A 139 7.32 7.02 16.60
CA SER A 139 7.57 7.38 15.20
C SER A 139 8.73 6.60 14.55
N LYS A 140 9.06 5.41 15.09
CA LYS A 140 10.07 4.50 14.56
C LYS A 140 9.47 3.56 13.52
N LEU A 141 8.91 4.14 12.47
CA LEU A 141 8.20 3.39 11.44
C LEU A 141 8.58 3.84 10.04
N ASN A 142 8.33 2.95 9.10
CA ASN A 142 8.44 3.23 7.68
C ASN A 142 7.02 3.28 7.08
N VAL A 143 6.81 4.20 6.15
CA VAL A 143 5.59 4.25 5.34
C VAL A 143 5.93 3.58 4.01
N VAL A 144 5.29 2.43 3.76
CA VAL A 144 5.45 1.67 2.51
C VAL A 144 5.05 2.54 1.33
N ASN A 145 5.87 2.52 0.28
CA ASN A 145 5.62 3.26 -0.95
C ASN A 145 5.09 2.31 -2.04
N ASN A 146 3.80 2.41 -2.32
CA ASN A 146 3.10 1.68 -3.38
C ASN A 146 2.79 2.57 -4.60
N SER A 147 3.42 3.75 -4.69
CA SER A 147 3.10 4.76 -5.71
C SER A 147 3.21 4.20 -7.13
N ALA A 148 4.25 3.42 -7.42
CA ALA A 148 4.47 2.87 -8.76
C ALA A 148 3.31 1.97 -9.22
N ALA A 149 2.89 1.00 -8.40
CA ALA A 149 1.79 0.11 -8.73
C ALA A 149 0.46 0.86 -8.94
N LEU A 150 0.16 1.82 -8.06
CA LEU A 150 -1.05 2.65 -8.15
C LEU A 150 -1.03 3.56 -9.39
N HIS A 151 0.13 4.16 -9.69
CA HIS A 151 0.32 5.01 -10.86
C HIS A 151 0.25 4.22 -12.17
N HIS A 152 0.85 3.02 -12.22
CA HIS A 152 0.76 2.13 -13.38
C HIS A 152 -0.70 1.75 -13.72
N ARG A 153 -1.53 1.53 -12.70
CA ARG A 153 -2.96 1.30 -12.91
C ARG A 153 -3.63 2.52 -13.56
N PHE A 154 -3.35 3.72 -13.06
CA PHE A 154 -3.86 4.96 -13.64
C PHE A 154 -3.41 5.14 -15.11
N THR A 155 -2.11 5.02 -15.38
CA THR A 155 -1.56 5.22 -16.72
C THR A 155 -2.02 4.16 -17.71
N PHE A 156 -2.22 2.92 -17.25
CA PHE A 156 -2.82 1.87 -18.08
C PHE A 156 -4.20 2.28 -18.60
N PHE A 157 -5.13 2.62 -17.70
CA PHE A 157 -6.49 3.02 -18.10
C PHE A 157 -6.51 4.30 -18.93
N GLN A 158 -5.65 5.27 -18.59
CA GLN A 158 -5.50 6.49 -19.39
C GLN A 158 -5.05 6.17 -20.83
N SER A 159 -4.06 5.30 -20.99
CA SER A 159 -3.54 4.93 -22.31
C SER A 159 -4.57 4.14 -23.13
N GLU A 160 -5.34 3.26 -22.49
CA GLU A 160 -6.40 2.51 -23.17
C GLU A 160 -7.57 3.42 -23.56
N TYR A 161 -7.93 4.39 -22.72
CA TYR A 161 -8.88 5.44 -23.07
C TYR A 161 -8.44 6.19 -24.33
N GLU A 162 -7.18 6.65 -24.38
CA GLU A 162 -6.64 7.42 -25.51
C GLU A 162 -6.72 6.61 -26.81
N LYS A 163 -6.26 5.36 -26.79
CA LYS A 163 -6.35 4.45 -27.95
C LYS A 163 -7.78 4.26 -28.44
N LYS A 164 -8.72 4.07 -27.51
CA LYS A 164 -10.15 3.86 -27.84
C LYS A 164 -10.81 5.12 -28.36
N ALA A 165 -10.53 6.27 -27.76
CA ALA A 165 -11.02 7.57 -28.22
C ALA A 165 -10.50 7.90 -29.62
N GLU A 166 -9.21 7.66 -29.89
CA GLU A 166 -8.62 7.81 -31.22
C GLU A 166 -9.25 6.85 -32.24
N GLU A 167 -9.46 5.57 -31.89
CA GLU A 167 -10.13 4.62 -32.78
C GLU A 167 -11.56 5.07 -33.10
N ALA A 168 -12.30 5.54 -32.10
CA ALA A 168 -13.65 6.05 -32.28
C ALA A 168 -13.70 7.23 -33.24
N GLU A 169 -12.71 8.14 -33.16
CA GLU A 169 -12.61 9.29 -34.05
C GLU A 169 -12.23 8.89 -35.47
N ARG A 170 -11.26 7.96 -35.65
CA ARG A 170 -10.91 7.42 -36.98
C ARG A 170 -12.08 6.75 -37.68
N ARG A 171 -12.97 6.09 -36.92
CA ARG A 171 -14.10 5.32 -37.44
C ARG A 171 -15.43 6.07 -37.36
N LYS A 172 -15.41 7.39 -37.12
CA LYS A 172 -16.62 8.18 -36.89
C LYS A 172 -17.62 8.15 -38.05
N ASP A 173 -17.10 8.10 -39.28
CA ASP A 173 -17.88 8.13 -40.52
C ASP A 173 -18.22 6.71 -41.03
N GLU A 174 -17.75 5.66 -40.36
CA GLU A 174 -17.99 4.28 -40.76
C GLU A 174 -19.45 3.88 -40.53
N ARG A 175 -20.07 3.38 -41.60
CA ARG A 175 -21.44 2.86 -41.58
C ARG A 175 -21.44 1.42 -42.07
N ILE A 176 -21.67 0.48 -41.16
CA ILE A 176 -21.80 -0.94 -41.52
C ILE A 176 -23.29 -1.25 -41.70
N VAL A 177 -23.64 -1.79 -42.86
CA VAL A 177 -24.99 -2.22 -43.19
C VAL A 177 -25.00 -3.74 -43.30
N LYS A 178 -25.77 -4.42 -42.45
CA LYS A 178 -26.03 -5.86 -42.56
C LYS A 178 -27.46 -6.07 -43.04
N LYS A 179 -27.64 -6.94 -44.03
CA LYS A 179 -28.95 -7.29 -44.60
C LYS A 179 -29.23 -8.78 -44.36
N GLY A 180 -30.47 -9.09 -43.99
CA GLY A 180 -31.02 -10.44 -43.97
C GLY A 180 -32.38 -10.49 -44.67
N ASN A 181 -33.01 -11.67 -44.71
CA ASN A 181 -34.33 -11.81 -45.34
C ASN A 181 -35.39 -10.98 -44.61
N GLY A 182 -35.71 -9.80 -45.16
CA GLY A 182 -36.73 -8.88 -44.64
C GLY A 182 -36.24 -7.87 -43.60
N TRP A 183 -34.93 -7.78 -43.32
CA TRP A 183 -34.41 -6.80 -42.36
C TRP A 183 -33.07 -6.19 -42.79
N GLU A 184 -32.82 -4.94 -42.37
CA GLU A 184 -31.56 -4.23 -42.53
C GLU A 184 -31.17 -3.63 -41.16
N SER A 185 -29.94 -3.87 -40.72
CA SER A 185 -29.38 -3.21 -39.52
C SER A 185 -28.23 -2.30 -39.92
N VAL A 186 -28.25 -1.06 -39.44
CA VAL A 186 -27.14 -0.11 -39.58
C VAL A 186 -26.43 0.02 -38.24
N SER A 187 -25.13 -0.24 -38.19
CA SER A 187 -24.31 0.00 -37.01
C SER A 187 -23.20 1.00 -37.30
N ARG A 188 -22.95 1.91 -36.34
CA ARG A 188 -21.83 2.85 -36.35
C ARG A 188 -20.84 2.44 -35.26
N PRO A 189 -19.71 1.79 -35.60
CA PRO A 189 -18.75 1.28 -34.62
C PRO A 189 -18.23 2.34 -33.64
N SER A 190 -18.08 3.59 -34.12
CA SER A 190 -17.66 4.74 -33.32
C SER A 190 -18.51 4.97 -32.06
N PHE A 191 -19.80 4.62 -32.09
CA PHE A 191 -20.66 4.76 -30.93
C PHE A 191 -20.27 3.81 -29.79
N GLY A 192 -20.04 2.53 -30.11
CA GLY A 192 -19.59 1.54 -29.13
C GLY A 192 -18.19 1.88 -28.57
N LEU A 193 -17.28 2.30 -29.44
CA LEU A 193 -15.93 2.72 -29.04
C LEU A 193 -15.95 3.93 -28.10
N ARG A 194 -16.85 4.90 -28.30
CA ARG A 194 -17.01 6.05 -27.38
C ARG A 194 -17.53 5.62 -26.00
N ILE A 195 -18.44 4.65 -25.96
CA ILE A 195 -18.93 4.09 -24.69
C ILE A 195 -17.80 3.38 -23.94
N GLU A 196 -17.06 2.52 -24.63
CA GLU A 196 -15.89 1.83 -24.05
C GLU A 196 -14.82 2.81 -23.56
N ALA A 197 -14.55 3.87 -24.33
CA ALA A 197 -13.65 4.94 -23.93
C ALA A 197 -14.14 5.60 -22.63
N GLY A 198 -15.44 5.92 -22.50
CA GLY A 198 -15.99 6.49 -21.26
C GLY A 198 -15.80 5.59 -20.04
N TRP A 199 -15.96 4.26 -20.18
CA TRP A 199 -15.67 3.32 -19.09
C TRP A 199 -14.20 3.35 -18.66
N LEU A 200 -13.28 3.43 -19.63
CA LEU A 200 -11.84 3.50 -19.37
C LEU A 200 -11.44 4.84 -18.74
N ALA A 201 -12.04 5.95 -19.18
CA ALA A 201 -11.83 7.26 -18.58
C ALA A 201 -12.26 7.27 -17.11
N LEU A 202 -13.43 6.72 -16.81
CA LEU A 202 -13.92 6.58 -15.44
C LEU A 202 -12.94 5.79 -14.56
N ALA A 203 -12.49 4.63 -15.03
CA ALA A 203 -11.53 3.78 -14.33
C ALA A 203 -10.17 4.50 -14.13
N ALA A 204 -9.74 5.30 -15.10
CA ALA A 204 -8.53 6.13 -15.00
C ALA A 204 -8.69 7.19 -13.90
N ILE A 205 -9.80 7.93 -13.89
CA ILE A 205 -10.05 9.00 -12.90
C ILE A 205 -10.13 8.40 -11.48
N GLU A 206 -10.82 7.28 -11.28
CA GLU A 206 -10.84 6.58 -9.99
C GLU A 206 -9.45 6.13 -9.55
N SER A 207 -8.67 5.57 -10.48
CA SER A 207 -7.29 5.13 -10.21
C SER A 207 -6.38 6.32 -9.87
N PHE A 208 -6.56 7.48 -10.50
CA PHE A 208 -5.86 8.73 -10.17
C PHE A 208 -6.16 9.18 -8.73
N PHE A 209 -7.43 9.16 -8.31
CA PHE A 209 -7.78 9.52 -6.92
C PHE A 209 -7.21 8.52 -5.92
N SER A 210 -7.24 7.21 -6.22
CA SER A 210 -6.61 6.18 -5.38
C SER A 210 -5.10 6.37 -5.24
N TRP A 211 -4.42 6.69 -6.34
CA TRP A 211 -2.99 6.99 -6.33
C TRP A 211 -2.67 8.28 -5.56
N THR A 212 -3.47 9.34 -5.72
CA THR A 212 -3.23 10.62 -5.02
C THR A 212 -3.49 10.55 -3.51
N GLU A 213 -4.46 9.73 -3.05
CA GLU A 213 -4.65 9.42 -1.62
C GLU A 213 -3.34 8.94 -0.98
N HIS A 214 -2.56 8.17 -1.74
CA HIS A 214 -1.28 7.62 -1.29
C HIS A 214 -0.15 8.65 -1.35
N ILE A 215 0.11 9.24 -2.52
CA ILE A 215 1.29 10.12 -2.69
C ILE A 215 1.23 11.37 -1.83
N PHE A 216 0.05 11.89 -1.51
CA PHE A 216 -0.08 13.09 -0.68
C PHE A 216 0.45 12.87 0.74
N ILE A 217 0.27 11.67 1.30
CA ILE A 217 0.86 11.30 2.58
C ILE A 217 2.39 11.34 2.47
N HIS A 218 2.97 10.74 1.43
CA HIS A 218 4.42 10.75 1.21
C HIS A 218 4.98 12.17 1.02
N ILE A 219 4.33 13.01 0.22
CA ILE A 219 4.74 14.40 0.01
C ILE A 219 4.68 15.19 1.32
N ALA A 220 3.62 15.01 2.12
CA ALA A 220 3.48 15.68 3.40
C ALA A 220 4.62 15.30 4.37
N ILE A 221 5.04 14.03 4.38
CA ILE A 221 6.16 13.56 5.20
C ILE A 221 7.50 14.13 4.70
N LEU A 222 7.78 14.02 3.39
CA LEU A 222 9.04 14.51 2.80
C LEU A 222 9.20 16.03 2.99
N ARG A 223 8.11 16.79 2.99
CA ARG A 223 8.10 18.22 3.26
C ARG A 223 8.03 18.58 4.75
N SER A 224 8.18 17.60 5.64
CA SER A 224 8.14 17.78 7.10
C SER A 224 6.85 18.43 7.62
N LYS A 225 5.73 18.27 6.90
CA LYS A 225 4.40 18.75 7.31
C LYS A 225 3.72 17.79 8.28
N VAL A 226 4.02 16.50 8.16
CA VAL A 226 3.64 15.46 9.12
C VAL A 226 4.88 14.70 9.53
N THR A 227 5.17 14.70 10.83
CA THR A 227 6.47 14.24 11.36
C THR A 227 6.35 13.08 12.35
N THR A 228 5.14 12.72 12.78
CA THR A 228 4.89 11.70 13.79
C THR A 228 4.05 10.55 13.26
N GLY A 229 4.22 9.36 13.84
CA GLY A 229 3.46 8.17 13.44
C GLY A 229 1.96 8.35 13.65
N VAL A 230 1.58 8.94 14.80
CA VAL A 230 0.19 9.30 15.10
C VAL A 230 -0.37 10.30 14.07
N GLY A 231 0.42 11.31 13.69
CA GLY A 231 0.02 12.29 12.66
C GLY A 231 -0.19 11.64 11.30
N ILE A 232 0.66 10.69 10.90
CA ILE A 232 0.48 9.93 9.65
C ILE A 232 -0.77 9.06 9.71
N ALA A 233 -1.02 8.37 10.83
CA ALA A 233 -2.23 7.57 10.99
C ALA A 233 -3.51 8.42 10.93
N GLN A 234 -3.49 9.61 11.52
CA GLN A 234 -4.58 10.58 11.40
C GLN A 234 -4.76 11.05 9.95
N LEU A 235 -3.67 11.44 9.28
CA LEU A 235 -3.71 11.88 7.89
C LEU A 235 -4.20 10.75 6.97
N ALA A 236 -3.79 9.50 7.18
CA ALA A 236 -4.23 8.35 6.38
C ALA A 236 -5.75 8.12 6.47
N ARG A 237 -6.35 8.38 7.64
CA ARG A 237 -7.80 8.29 7.89
C ARG A 237 -8.57 9.53 7.43
N ALA A 238 -7.88 10.65 7.20
CA ALA A 238 -8.50 11.87 6.73
C ALA A 238 -9.03 11.71 5.29
N ASP A 239 -9.91 12.62 4.88
CA ASP A 239 -10.35 12.65 3.49
C ASP A 239 -9.25 13.15 2.55
N TRP A 240 -9.46 12.97 1.26
CA TRP A 240 -8.55 13.43 0.21
C TRP A 240 -8.27 14.93 0.25
N SER A 241 -9.24 15.75 0.66
CA SER A 241 -9.10 17.21 0.72
C SER A 241 -8.05 17.58 1.76
N GLU A 242 -8.13 16.98 2.95
CA GLU A 242 -7.15 17.18 4.02
C GLU A 242 -5.77 16.65 3.63
N LYS A 243 -5.71 15.51 2.93
CA LYS A 243 -4.45 14.99 2.36
C LYS A 243 -3.83 15.95 1.35
N PHE A 244 -4.62 16.50 0.43
CA PHE A 244 -4.16 17.50 -0.52
C PHE A 244 -3.58 18.73 0.20
N LYS A 245 -4.32 19.27 1.17
CA LYS A 245 -3.89 20.44 1.97
C LYS A 245 -2.61 20.17 2.78
N ALA A 246 -2.36 18.93 3.18
CA ALA A 246 -1.12 18.56 3.84
C ALA A 246 0.09 18.56 2.88
N SER A 247 -0.15 18.39 1.58
CA SER A 247 0.90 18.35 0.54
C SER A 247 1.12 19.68 -0.18
N PHE A 248 0.08 20.51 -0.28
CA PHE A 248 0.06 21.76 -1.05
C PHE A 248 -0.21 22.99 -0.18
N ASP A 249 0.32 24.13 -0.61
CA ASP A 249 -0.01 25.42 -0.02
C ASP A 249 -1.16 26.04 -0.83
N LEU A 250 -2.33 26.21 -0.21
CA LEU A 250 -3.49 26.79 -0.88
C LEU A 250 -3.48 28.32 -0.93
N THR A 251 -2.43 28.97 -0.38
CA THR A 251 -2.19 30.40 -0.62
C THR A 251 -1.62 30.65 -2.01
N ASP A 252 -1.02 29.62 -2.65
CA ASP A 252 -0.66 29.64 -4.07
C ASP A 252 -1.93 29.53 -4.94
N PRO A 253 -2.24 30.55 -5.77
CA PRO A 253 -3.46 30.56 -6.58
C PRO A 253 -3.58 29.36 -7.52
N VAL A 254 -2.45 28.89 -8.07
CA VAL A 254 -2.43 27.76 -9.00
C VAL A 254 -2.79 26.46 -8.28
N SER A 255 -2.18 26.22 -7.12
CA SER A 255 -2.52 25.06 -6.26
C SER A 255 -3.97 25.10 -5.81
N LYS A 256 -4.50 26.28 -5.47
CA LYS A 256 -5.91 26.45 -5.11
C LYS A 256 -6.84 26.15 -6.28
N GLU A 257 -6.54 26.64 -7.47
CA GLU A 257 -7.34 26.38 -8.66
C GLU A 257 -7.43 24.88 -8.96
N PHE A 258 -6.30 24.16 -8.90
CA PHE A 258 -6.30 22.71 -9.07
C PHE A 258 -7.06 21.98 -7.97
N TYR A 259 -6.93 22.43 -6.72
CA TYR A 259 -7.71 21.87 -5.61
C TYR A 259 -9.21 21.97 -5.88
N ASP A 260 -9.70 23.17 -6.24
CA ASP A 260 -11.12 23.40 -6.49
C ASP A 260 -11.63 22.52 -7.66
N LYS A 261 -10.89 22.49 -8.78
CA LYS A 261 -11.21 21.67 -9.97
C LYS A 261 -11.26 20.18 -9.65
N LEU A 262 -10.28 19.66 -8.90
CA LEU A 262 -10.21 18.23 -8.58
C LEU A 262 -11.27 17.81 -7.57
N ILE A 263 -11.64 18.66 -6.62
CA ILE A 263 -12.76 18.40 -5.72
C ILE A 263 -14.08 18.33 -6.49
N GLU A 264 -14.33 19.26 -7.40
CA GLU A 264 -15.51 19.23 -8.26
C GLU A 264 -15.54 17.98 -9.13
N LEU A 265 -14.40 17.61 -9.71
CA LEU A 265 -14.25 16.39 -10.49
C LEU A 265 -14.58 15.15 -9.65
N ARG A 266 -14.04 15.03 -8.44
CA ARG A 266 -14.28 13.90 -7.53
C ARG A 266 -15.74 13.80 -7.12
N GLN A 267 -16.39 14.92 -6.84
CA GLN A 267 -17.81 14.97 -6.51
C GLN A 267 -18.67 14.53 -7.70
N THR A 268 -18.36 15.03 -8.90
CA THR A 268 -19.09 14.68 -10.12
C THR A 268 -18.92 13.20 -10.45
N LEU A 269 -17.72 12.66 -10.32
CA LEU A 269 -17.43 11.23 -10.47
C LEU A 269 -18.26 10.38 -9.50
N ARG A 270 -18.20 10.69 -8.20
CA ARG A 270 -18.95 9.94 -7.18
C ARG A 270 -20.46 9.98 -7.47
N ASN A 271 -20.99 11.13 -7.85
CA ASN A 271 -22.41 11.26 -8.18
C ASN A 271 -22.78 10.48 -9.45
N PHE A 272 -21.89 10.44 -10.45
CA PHE A 272 -22.10 9.66 -11.67
C PHE A 272 -22.11 8.15 -11.41
N VAL A 273 -21.16 7.64 -10.62
CA VAL A 273 -20.98 6.20 -10.34
C VAL A 273 -21.93 5.68 -9.26
N ALA A 274 -22.04 6.37 -8.12
CA ALA A 274 -22.78 5.88 -6.95
C ALA A 274 -24.29 5.82 -7.15
N HIS A 275 -24.80 6.49 -8.17
CA HIS A 275 -26.22 6.45 -8.52
C HIS A 275 -26.54 5.37 -9.54
N GLY A 276 -25.63 4.46 -9.92
CA GLY A 276 -25.95 3.33 -10.81
C GLY A 276 -26.50 3.78 -12.17
N ALA A 277 -25.98 4.89 -12.70
CA ALA A 277 -26.50 5.59 -13.87
C ALA A 277 -27.90 6.23 -13.73
N PHE A 278 -28.40 6.44 -12.51
CA PHE A 278 -29.56 7.34 -12.25
C PHE A 278 -29.19 8.83 -12.41
N GLY A 279 -28.01 9.17 -12.94
CA GLY A 279 -27.55 10.54 -13.18
C GLY A 279 -27.31 11.36 -11.90
N LYS A 280 -26.68 12.53 -12.07
CA LYS A 280 -26.40 13.51 -10.97
C LYS A 280 -27.69 14.03 -10.31
N ASP A 281 -28.82 13.84 -10.97
CA ASP A 281 -30.13 14.43 -10.68
C ASP A 281 -31.30 13.49 -11.08
N GLY A 282 -31.15 12.16 -11.00
CA GLY A 282 -32.29 11.25 -11.12
C GLY A 282 -32.90 11.05 -12.52
N GLU A 283 -32.10 11.06 -13.59
CA GLU A 283 -32.51 10.80 -15.00
C GLU A 283 -33.00 9.36 -15.28
N ALA A 284 -33.47 8.63 -14.27
CA ALA A 284 -33.99 7.28 -14.45
C ALA A 284 -35.44 7.23 -14.92
N PHE A 285 -36.07 8.39 -15.09
CA PHE A 285 -37.46 8.50 -15.48
C PHE A 285 -37.57 9.20 -16.83
N GLU A 286 -38.29 8.57 -17.75
CA GLU A 286 -38.80 9.22 -18.96
C GLU A 286 -40.33 9.27 -18.84
N PHE A 287 -40.96 10.37 -19.24
CA PHE A 287 -42.43 10.41 -19.36
C PHE A 287 -42.85 10.28 -20.82
N HIS A 288 -44.00 9.66 -21.04
CA HIS A 288 -44.57 9.51 -22.37
C HIS A 288 -45.19 10.81 -22.86
N SER A 289 -44.83 11.23 -24.07
CA SER A 289 -45.39 12.41 -24.74
C SER A 289 -45.58 12.16 -26.23
N GLY A 290 -46.24 13.10 -26.93
CA GLY A 290 -46.32 13.07 -28.40
C GLY A 290 -44.96 13.20 -29.11
N ALA A 291 -43.91 13.63 -28.40
CA ALA A 291 -42.53 13.64 -28.89
C ALA A 291 -41.75 12.34 -28.59
N GLY A 292 -42.42 11.34 -28.00
CA GLY A 292 -41.80 10.11 -27.50
C GLY A 292 -41.55 10.15 -25.99
N ALA A 293 -40.69 9.25 -25.51
CA ALA A 293 -40.24 9.23 -24.13
C ALA A 293 -39.28 10.41 -23.89
N VAL A 294 -39.59 11.25 -22.90
CA VAL A 294 -38.82 12.47 -22.62
C VAL A 294 -38.19 12.38 -21.23
N PRO A 295 -36.87 12.58 -21.09
CA PRO A 295 -36.18 12.46 -19.81
C PRO A 295 -36.65 13.48 -18.78
N LEU A 296 -36.71 13.02 -17.52
CA LEU A 296 -37.05 13.77 -16.33
C LEU A 296 -35.88 13.76 -15.35
N MET A 297 -35.59 14.92 -14.76
CA MET A 297 -34.68 15.03 -13.61
C MET A 297 -35.43 15.29 -12.31
N LEU A 298 -34.97 14.61 -11.26
CA LEU A 298 -35.28 14.82 -9.85
C LEU A 298 -34.19 15.69 -9.21
N PRO A 299 -34.43 17.00 -9.00
CA PRO A 299 -33.42 17.88 -8.43
C PRO A 299 -33.00 17.44 -7.02
N HIS A 300 -31.69 17.36 -6.78
CA HIS A 300 -31.11 16.92 -5.50
C HIS A 300 -31.41 17.83 -4.29
N ARG A 301 -31.83 19.08 -4.54
CA ARG A 301 -32.29 20.03 -3.51
C ARG A 301 -33.79 20.25 -3.62
N ALA A 302 -34.48 20.26 -2.48
CA ALA A 302 -35.90 20.56 -2.37
C ALA A 302 -36.20 21.96 -2.94
N THR A 303 -36.61 22.00 -4.20
CA THR A 303 -37.11 23.21 -4.88
C THR A 303 -38.64 23.12 -4.98
N LYS A 304 -39.32 24.25 -5.24
CA LYS A 304 -40.79 24.28 -5.41
C LYS A 304 -41.29 23.35 -6.55
N ARG A 305 -40.42 22.92 -7.46
CA ARG A 305 -40.75 21.98 -8.55
C ARG A 305 -40.14 20.62 -8.24
N ARG A 306 -40.98 19.57 -8.31
CA ARG A 306 -40.58 18.19 -8.01
C ARG A 306 -39.79 17.52 -9.15
N VAL A 307 -39.91 18.01 -10.39
CA VAL A 307 -39.29 17.42 -11.58
C VAL A 307 -39.00 18.50 -12.66
N ARG A 308 -38.00 18.30 -13.53
CA ARG A 308 -37.69 19.14 -14.72
C ARG A 308 -37.38 18.29 -15.96
N MET A 309 -37.66 18.84 -17.15
CA MET A 309 -37.15 18.35 -18.44
C MET A 309 -35.75 18.92 -18.71
N THR A 310 -34.83 18.10 -19.23
CA THR A 310 -33.46 18.50 -19.58
C THR A 310 -32.88 17.59 -20.67
N GLU A 311 -31.74 17.98 -21.22
CA GLU A 311 -30.85 17.11 -22.01
C GLU A 311 -30.10 16.13 -21.09
N ARG A 312 -29.80 14.92 -21.59
CA ARG A 312 -29.06 13.88 -20.84
C ARG A 312 -27.68 14.39 -20.43
N LEU A 313 -27.38 14.34 -19.13
CA LEU A 313 -26.07 14.70 -18.59
C LEU A 313 -25.01 13.66 -18.99
N SER A 314 -24.06 14.04 -19.84
CA SER A 314 -22.83 13.28 -20.10
C SER A 314 -21.69 13.75 -19.20
N PHE A 315 -20.90 12.83 -18.66
CA PHE A 315 -19.64 13.18 -18.01
C PHE A 315 -18.60 13.54 -19.08
N ASP A 316 -17.97 14.71 -18.97
CA ASP A 316 -16.93 15.15 -19.91
C ASP A 316 -15.57 14.53 -19.54
N ASP A 317 -15.38 13.29 -19.99
CA ASP A 317 -14.17 12.49 -19.79
C ASP A 317 -12.90 13.19 -20.28
N ALA A 318 -12.97 13.88 -21.43
CA ALA A 318 -11.83 14.50 -22.07
C ALA A 318 -11.31 15.70 -21.28
N THR A 319 -12.22 16.57 -20.84
CA THR A 319 -11.87 17.72 -19.99
C THR A 319 -11.36 17.27 -18.62
N ALA A 320 -11.96 16.23 -18.04
CA ALA A 320 -11.52 15.65 -16.77
C ALA A 320 -10.08 15.12 -16.85
N LEU A 321 -9.78 14.28 -17.85
CA LEU A 321 -8.44 13.72 -18.05
C LEU A 321 -7.42 14.79 -18.43
N SER A 322 -7.81 15.81 -19.19
CA SER A 322 -6.94 16.96 -19.47
C SER A 322 -6.59 17.73 -18.19
N THR A 323 -7.57 17.98 -17.32
CA THR A 323 -7.35 18.61 -16.01
C THR A 323 -6.38 17.80 -15.14
N ILE A 324 -6.52 16.47 -15.11
CA ILE A 324 -5.60 15.57 -14.42
C ILE A 324 -4.19 15.68 -15.00
N LYS A 325 -4.02 15.66 -16.33
CA LYS A 325 -2.70 15.79 -16.97
C LYS A 325 -2.03 17.12 -16.60
N SER A 326 -2.76 18.23 -16.64
CA SER A 326 -2.23 19.53 -16.22
C SER A 326 -1.85 19.54 -14.74
N PHE A 327 -2.66 18.91 -13.88
CA PHE A 327 -2.31 18.78 -12.46
C PHE A 327 -1.04 17.94 -12.25
N LEU A 328 -0.83 16.85 -12.99
CA LEU A 328 0.39 16.04 -12.87
C LEU A 328 1.66 16.86 -13.14
N THR A 329 1.61 17.78 -14.10
CA THR A 329 2.70 18.72 -14.35
C THR A 329 2.93 19.64 -13.14
N HIS A 330 1.86 20.17 -12.54
CA HIS A 330 1.94 21.04 -11.35
C HIS A 330 2.37 20.30 -10.07
N LEU A 331 1.95 19.05 -9.92
CA LEU A 331 2.28 18.19 -8.79
C LEU A 331 3.80 18.03 -8.66
N TRP A 332 4.47 17.79 -9.78
CA TRP A 332 5.91 17.54 -9.85
C TRP A 332 6.76 18.75 -10.22
N SER A 333 6.18 19.96 -10.20
CA SER A 333 6.92 21.20 -10.44
C SER A 333 7.34 21.88 -9.14
N GLY A 334 8.26 22.84 -9.27
CA GLY A 334 8.71 23.70 -8.19
C GLY A 334 9.27 22.93 -6.98
N PRO A 335 8.91 23.29 -5.74
CA PRO A 335 9.52 22.74 -4.52
C PRO A 335 9.18 21.27 -4.26
N ARG A 336 8.33 20.64 -5.08
CA ARG A 336 7.97 19.22 -4.98
C ARG A 336 8.72 18.35 -5.98
N ALA A 337 9.45 18.93 -6.92
CA ALA A 337 10.18 18.16 -7.93
C ALA A 337 11.10 17.07 -7.34
N PRO A 338 11.86 17.31 -6.25
CA PRO A 338 12.67 16.25 -5.62
C PRO A 338 11.82 15.10 -5.07
N ALA A 339 10.62 15.36 -4.55
CA ALA A 339 9.73 14.30 -4.05
C ALA A 339 9.32 13.31 -5.15
N LYS A 340 9.27 13.75 -6.43
CA LYS A 340 9.01 12.84 -7.55
C LYS A 340 10.05 11.73 -7.62
N LEU A 341 11.34 12.06 -7.50
CA LEU A 341 12.43 11.08 -7.57
C LEU A 341 12.27 10.02 -6.48
N TYR A 342 12.05 10.46 -5.24
CA TYR A 342 11.93 9.56 -4.10
C TYR A 342 10.67 8.69 -4.19
N ILE A 343 9.53 9.28 -4.56
CA ILE A 343 8.24 8.58 -4.53
C ILE A 343 8.09 7.66 -5.74
N HIS A 344 8.44 8.11 -6.94
CA HIS A 344 8.20 7.37 -8.18
C HIS A 344 9.40 6.57 -8.68
N GLU A 345 10.59 7.17 -8.64
CA GLU A 345 11.73 6.61 -9.34
C GLU A 345 12.48 5.61 -8.47
N SER A 346 12.70 5.94 -7.19
CA SER A 346 13.36 5.01 -6.25
C SER A 346 12.43 3.97 -5.63
N GLN A 347 11.14 4.30 -5.49
CA GLN A 347 10.12 3.47 -4.82
C GLN A 347 10.49 3.09 -3.38
N LEU A 348 11.44 3.79 -2.78
CA LEU A 348 11.88 3.54 -1.42
C LEU A 348 10.73 3.84 -0.43
N PRO A 349 10.61 3.06 0.66
CA PRO A 349 9.70 3.44 1.74
C PRO A 349 10.17 4.75 2.37
N VAL A 350 9.23 5.54 2.89
CA VAL A 350 9.56 6.76 3.64
C VAL A 350 9.88 6.38 5.08
N ILE A 351 11.09 6.66 5.54
CA ILE A 351 11.61 6.33 6.87
C ILE A 351 11.34 7.51 7.79
N LEU A 352 10.37 7.38 8.70
CA LEU A 352 9.86 8.54 9.44
C LEU A 352 10.90 9.22 10.34
N THR A 353 11.85 8.45 10.87
CA THR A 353 12.95 9.00 11.70
C THR A 353 13.85 9.96 10.92
N ARG A 354 13.88 9.90 9.58
CA ARG A 354 14.61 10.83 8.70
C ARG A 354 13.95 12.20 8.56
N VAL A 355 12.71 12.34 9.06
CA VAL A 355 12.09 13.65 9.22
C VAL A 355 12.74 14.38 10.40
N SER A 356 12.89 13.70 11.53
CA SER A 356 13.44 14.29 12.76
C SER A 356 14.93 14.63 12.67
N ASP A 357 15.73 13.90 11.89
CA ASP A 357 17.16 14.19 11.68
C ASP A 357 17.42 15.23 10.56
N GLY A 358 16.34 15.75 9.95
CA GLY A 358 16.36 16.75 8.89
C GLY A 358 16.85 16.23 7.53
N SER A 359 17.04 14.93 7.36
CA SER A 359 17.53 14.36 6.09
C SER A 359 16.58 14.66 4.92
N TYR A 360 15.26 14.53 5.12
CA TYR A 360 14.31 14.87 4.07
C TYR A 360 14.26 16.37 3.79
N SER A 361 14.32 17.23 4.82
CA SER A 361 14.36 18.68 4.62
C SER A 361 15.58 19.11 3.78
N ARG A 362 16.75 18.49 4.00
CA ARG A 362 17.95 18.72 3.17
C ARG A 362 17.78 18.18 1.74
N ALA A 363 17.32 16.94 1.62
CA ALA A 363 17.10 16.29 0.33
C ALA A 363 16.07 17.04 -0.55
N MET A 364 15.06 17.66 0.05
CA MET A 364 14.05 18.43 -0.67
C MET A 364 14.53 19.80 -1.19
N LEU A 365 15.78 20.21 -0.91
CA LEU A 365 16.33 21.47 -1.40
C LEU A 365 16.63 21.43 -2.92
N SER A 366 17.01 20.27 -3.45
CA SER A 366 17.35 20.13 -4.87
C SER A 366 17.19 18.68 -5.36
N ILE A 367 17.21 18.52 -6.69
CA ILE A 367 17.24 17.22 -7.36
C ILE A 367 18.50 16.44 -6.96
N ASP A 368 19.66 17.09 -6.91
CA ASP A 368 20.94 16.45 -6.62
C ASP A 368 21.04 15.92 -5.19
N GLU A 369 20.56 16.70 -4.20
CA GLU A 369 20.52 16.29 -2.80
C GLU A 369 19.59 15.09 -2.60
N MET A 370 18.45 15.06 -3.30
CA MET A 370 17.54 13.93 -3.26
C MET A 370 18.13 12.68 -3.92
N THR A 371 18.78 12.82 -5.08
CA THR A 371 19.46 11.70 -5.76
C THR A 371 20.53 11.10 -4.84
N THR A 372 21.34 11.94 -4.18
CA THR A 372 22.36 11.47 -3.22
C THR A 372 21.75 10.67 -2.07
N LEU A 373 20.62 11.14 -1.52
CA LEU A 373 19.90 10.41 -0.47
C LEU A 373 19.36 9.07 -0.99
N ILE A 374 18.78 9.06 -2.19
CA ILE A 374 18.25 7.85 -2.82
C ILE A 374 19.36 6.84 -3.02
N ASP A 375 20.50 7.22 -3.61
CA ASP A 375 21.62 6.33 -3.88
C ASP A 375 22.16 5.72 -2.59
N TYR A 376 22.34 6.53 -1.55
CA TYR A 376 22.76 6.06 -0.24
C TYR A 376 21.76 5.04 0.32
N LEU A 377 20.46 5.35 0.32
CA LEU A 377 19.44 4.47 0.88
C LEU A 377 19.32 3.18 0.07
N SER A 378 19.24 3.25 -1.26
CA SER A 378 19.18 2.09 -2.15
C SER A 378 20.34 1.13 -1.85
N HIS A 379 21.56 1.64 -1.73
CA HIS A 379 22.72 0.83 -1.35
C HIS A 379 22.55 0.19 0.04
N GLN A 380 22.02 0.90 1.04
CA GLN A 380 21.75 0.31 2.36
C GLN A 380 20.68 -0.79 2.30
N PHE A 381 19.61 -0.59 1.54
CA PHE A 381 18.56 -1.59 1.34
C PHE A 381 19.09 -2.83 0.63
N ASP A 382 19.92 -2.66 -0.41
CA ASP A 382 20.53 -3.77 -1.14
C ASP A 382 21.48 -4.58 -0.25
N ARG A 383 22.31 -3.92 0.57
CA ARG A 383 23.15 -4.60 1.55
C ARG A 383 22.32 -5.38 2.57
N ALA A 384 21.27 -4.76 3.12
CA ALA A 384 20.40 -5.42 4.09
C ALA A 384 19.66 -6.62 3.47
N ALA A 385 19.15 -6.49 2.25
CA ALA A 385 18.47 -7.56 1.52
C ALA A 385 19.42 -8.72 1.18
N ASN A 386 20.69 -8.42 0.90
CA ASN A 386 21.72 -9.42 0.69
C ASN A 386 22.31 -9.99 1.99
N MET A 387 21.90 -9.47 3.14
CA MET A 387 22.44 -9.77 4.47
C MET A 387 23.96 -9.57 4.54
N ASP A 388 24.42 -8.46 3.93
CA ASP A 388 25.80 -8.00 3.93
C ASP A 388 25.99 -6.97 5.05
N TRP A 389 26.20 -7.46 6.27
CA TRP A 389 26.28 -6.67 7.50
C TRP A 389 27.51 -5.77 7.57
#